data_AF-G1RSF8-F1
#
_entry.id   AF-G1RSF8-F1
#
_cell.length_a   1.000
_cell.length_b   1.000
_cell.length_c   1.000
_cell.angle_alpha   90.00
_cell.angle_beta   90.00
_cell.angle_gamma   90.00
#
_symmetry.space_group_name_H-M   'P 1'
#
loop_
_entity.id
_entity.type
_entity.pdbx_description
1 polymer ?
#
loop_
_entity_poly.entity_id
_entity_poly.type
_entity_poly.pdbx_seq_one_letter_code
_entity_poly.pdbx_strand_id
1 'polypeptide(L)' 'MSANGAVRLRAFPRAAGRCGAEAAAYGRCVQASTAPGGRLSKDLCAREFEALRSCFAAAAKKTLEGGC' A
#
# COMPACT_ATOMS: atom_id res chain seq x y z
N MET A 1 -15.65 30.71 -5.29
CA MET A 1 -15.62 29.24 -5.17
C MET A 1 -14.33 28.69 -5.78
N SER A 2 -13.48 28.03 -4.98
CA SER A 2 -12.60 26.92 -5.42
C SER A 2 -11.89 26.33 -4.21
N ALA A 3 -12.43 25.21 -3.72
CA ALA A 3 -11.81 24.41 -2.67
C ALA A 3 -10.65 23.61 -3.29
N ASN A 4 -9.41 24.00 -2.99
CA ASN A 4 -8.23 23.18 -3.28
C ASN A 4 -7.82 22.44 -2.01
N GLY A 5 -8.45 21.28 -1.78
CA GLY A 5 -8.15 20.37 -0.67
C GLY A 5 -6.90 19.52 -0.90
N ALA A 6 -5.76 20.13 -1.24
CA ALA A 6 -4.50 19.41 -1.35
C ALA A 6 -3.80 19.40 0.02
N VAL A 7 -4.09 18.40 0.85
CA VAL A 7 -3.29 18.15 2.05
C VAL A 7 -1.87 17.80 1.58
N ARG A 8 -0.89 18.65 1.85
CA ARG A 8 0.52 18.38 1.54
C ARG A 8 0.97 17.28 2.50
N LEU A 9 0.80 16.03 2.09
CA LEU A 9 1.37 14.87 2.77
C LEU A 9 2.89 15.06 2.74
N ARG A 10 3.46 15.57 3.84
CA ARG A 10 4.91 15.63 4.03
C ARG A 10 5.40 14.20 3.93
N ALA A 11 6.20 13.94 2.89
CA ALA A 11 6.82 12.69 2.50
C ALA A 11 6.39 11.50 3.37
N PHE A 12 5.44 10.71 2.85
CA PHE A 12 5.23 9.34 3.32
C PHE A 12 6.63 8.73 3.52
N PRO A 13 6.96 8.23 4.73
CA PRO A 13 8.34 7.89 5.07
C PRO A 13 8.92 7.05 3.94
N ARG A 14 10.11 7.40 3.46
CA ARG A 14 10.69 6.86 2.20
C ARG A 14 10.65 5.32 2.12
N ALA A 15 10.60 4.63 3.27
CA ALA A 15 10.34 3.20 3.39
C ALA A 15 8.94 2.77 2.92
N ALA A 16 7.90 3.53 3.29
CA ALA A 16 6.54 3.33 2.84
C ALA A 16 6.36 3.77 1.37
N GLY A 17 7.23 4.66 0.86
CA GLY A 17 7.36 4.93 -0.58
C GLY A 17 7.96 3.78 -1.41
N ARG A 18 8.79 2.89 -0.82
CA ARG A 18 9.40 1.76 -1.55
C ARG A 18 8.41 0.69 -1.97
N CYS A 19 7.41 0.42 -1.14
CA CYS A 19 6.37 -0.58 -1.40
C CYS A 19 5.05 0.07 -1.85
N GLY A 20 5.09 1.35 -2.24
CA GLY A 20 3.91 2.14 -2.57
C GLY A 20 3.16 1.60 -3.79
N ALA A 21 3.86 1.01 -4.75
CA ALA A 21 3.27 0.41 -5.94
C ALA A 21 2.46 -0.85 -5.59
N GLU A 22 3.03 -1.72 -4.77
CA GLU A 22 2.41 -2.94 -4.25
C GLU A 22 1.25 -2.60 -3.32
N ALA A 23 1.40 -1.56 -2.48
CA ALA A 23 0.34 -1.09 -1.59
C ALA A 23 -0.85 -0.54 -2.38
N ALA A 24 -0.58 0.21 -3.44
CA ALA A 24 -1.62 0.72 -4.33
C ALA A 24 -2.32 -0.41 -5.11
N ALA A 25 -1.59 -1.45 -5.53
CA ALA A 25 -2.18 -2.62 -6.19
C ALA A 25 -3.13 -3.38 -5.25
N TYR A 26 -2.70 -3.65 -4.02
CA TYR A 26 -3.54 -4.27 -2.99
C TYR A 26 -4.77 -3.43 -2.67
N GLY A 27 -4.60 -2.12 -2.47
CA GLY A 27 -5.70 -1.19 -2.21
C GLY A 27 -6.74 -1.15 -3.33
N ARG A 28 -6.31 -1.15 -4.60
CA ARG A 28 -7.22 -1.22 -5.76
C ARG A 28 -8.00 -2.53 -5.79
N CYS A 29 -7.36 -3.67 -5.54
CA CYS A 29 -8.04 -4.96 -5.49
C CYS A 29 -9.11 -4.97 -4.39
N VAL A 30 -8.77 -4.52 -3.18
CA VAL A 30 -9.71 -4.45 -2.06
C VAL A 30 -10.89 -3.54 -2.39
N GLN A 31 -10.65 -2.35 -2.93
CA GLN A 31 -11.69 -1.40 -3.30
C GLN A 31 -12.62 -1.91 -4.41
N ALA A 32 -12.08 -2.58 -5.43
CA ALA A 32 -12.88 -3.23 -6.46
C ALA A 32 -13.79 -4.32 -5.87
N SER A 33 -13.31 -4.99 -4.82
CA SER A 33 -14.00 -6.12 -4.18
C SER A 33 -15.02 -5.70 -3.14
N THR A 34 -14.89 -4.50 -2.58
CA THR A 34 -15.86 -3.86 -1.69
C THR A 34 -16.78 -2.86 -2.39
N ALA A 35 -16.71 -2.76 -3.72
CA ALA A 35 -17.69 -2.02 -4.51
C ALA A 35 -19.12 -2.54 -4.23
N PRO A 36 -20.18 -1.74 -4.45
CA PRO A 36 -21.55 -2.13 -4.14
C PRO A 36 -21.92 -3.50 -4.75
N GLY A 37 -22.32 -4.46 -3.90
CA GLY A 37 -22.61 -5.85 -4.30
C GLY A 37 -21.39 -6.78 -4.33
N GLY A 38 -20.18 -6.26 -4.13
CA GLY A 38 -18.95 -7.03 -3.98
C GLY A 38 -18.82 -7.65 -2.59
N ARG A 39 -18.14 -8.80 -2.54
CA ARG A 39 -17.79 -9.48 -1.28
C ARG A 39 -16.28 -9.70 -1.27
N LEU A 40 -15.61 -9.02 -0.35
CA LEU A 40 -14.21 -9.28 -0.08
C LEU A 40 -14.08 -10.65 0.59
N SER A 41 -13.33 -11.56 -0.03
CA SER A 41 -12.93 -12.84 0.54
C SER A 41 -11.42 -12.84 0.76
N LYS A 42 -10.95 -13.59 1.76
CA LYS A 42 -9.54 -13.56 2.23
C LYS A 42 -8.54 -13.78 1.08
N ASP A 43 -8.88 -14.67 0.15
CA ASP A 43 -7.96 -15.12 -0.89
C ASP A 43 -8.06 -14.29 -2.19
N LEU A 44 -9.05 -13.40 -2.29
CA LEU A 44 -9.36 -12.67 -3.52
C LEU A 44 -8.25 -11.68 -3.92
N CYS A 45 -7.60 -11.06 -2.94
CA CYS A 45 -6.46 -10.15 -3.13
C CYS A 45 -5.15 -10.74 -2.58
N ALA A 46 -5.07 -12.07 -2.42
CA ALA A 46 -3.93 -12.73 -1.78
C ALA A 46 -2.61 -12.48 -2.52
N ARG A 47 -2.62 -12.51 -3.84
CA ARG A 47 -1.42 -12.26 -4.67
C ARG A 47 -0.87 -10.86 -4.43
N GLU A 48 -1.74 -9.85 -4.37
CA GLU A 48 -1.34 -8.46 -4.17
C GLU A 48 -0.86 -8.23 -2.74
N PHE A 49 -1.49 -8.92 -1.78
CA PHE A 49 -1.07 -8.93 -0.39
C PHE A 49 0.31 -9.59 -0.19
N GLU A 50 0.59 -10.72 -0.85
CA GLU A 50 1.89 -11.39 -0.78
C GLU A 50 3.01 -10.53 -1.38
N ALA A 51 2.76 -9.89 -2.52
CA ALA A 51 3.71 -8.95 -3.11
C ALA A 51 4.02 -7.78 -2.15
N LEU A 52 2.98 -7.20 -1.54
CA LEU A 52 3.12 -6.13 -0.56
C LEU A 52 3.89 -6.58 0.68
N ARG A 53 3.54 -7.75 1.24
CA ARG A 53 4.21 -8.35 2.40
C ARG A 53 5.69 -8.62 2.12
N SER A 54 6.00 -9.17 0.95
CA SER A 54 7.37 -9.46 0.53
C SER A 54 8.21 -8.18 0.45
N CYS A 55 7.65 -7.11 -0.16
CA CYS A 55 8.32 -5.82 -0.22
C CYS A 55 8.59 -5.25 1.18
N PHE A 56 7.60 -5.28 2.08
CA PHE A 56 7.80 -4.81 3.45
C PHE A 56 8.83 -5.65 4.22
N ALA A 57 8.84 -6.98 4.04
CA ALA A 57 9.85 -7.84 4.65
C ALA A 57 11.26 -7.51 4.16
N ALA A 58 11.42 -7.27 2.86
CA ALA A 58 12.70 -6.84 2.27
C ALA A 58 13.11 -5.43 2.73
N ALA A 59 12.16 -4.50 2.82
CA ALA A 59 12.40 -3.14 3.30
C ALA A 59 12.79 -3.13 4.78
N ALA A 60 12.12 -3.93 5.62
CA ALA A 60 12.41 -4.06 7.05
C ALA A 60 13.82 -4.63 7.30
N LYS A 61 14.24 -5.65 6.53
CA LYS A 61 15.61 -6.17 6.56
C LYS A 61 16.64 -5.08 6.24
N LYS A 62 16.37 -4.24 5.25
CA LYS A 62 17.26 -3.12 4.89
C LYS A 62 17.32 -2.01 5.95
N THR A 63 16.28 -1.83 6.76
CA THR A 63 16.28 -0.84 7.85
C THR A 63 17.14 -1.29 9.03
N LEU A 64 17.28 -2.60 9.26
CA LEU A 64 18.11 -3.14 10.35
C LEU A 64 19.62 -3.08 10.04
N GLU A 65 20.02 -3.12 8.76
CA GLU A 65 21.43 -3.05 8.34
C GLU A 65 21.89 -1.63 7.95
N GLY A 66 21.03 -0.62 8.10
CA GLY A 66 21.29 0.74 7.60
C GLY A 66 20.56 1.83 8.37
N GLY A 67 20.46 1.69 9.69
CA GLY A 67 20.13 2.82 10.56
C GLY A 67 21.30 3.80 10.59
N CYS A 68 21.15 4.93 9.90
CA CYS A 68 21.76 6.19 10.33
C CYS A 68 20.83 6.88 11.31
#